data_AF-A0A7S3FF13-F1
#
_entry.id   AF-A0A7S3FF13-F1
#
_cell.length_a   1.000
_cell.length_b   1.000
_cell.length_c   1.000
_cell.angle_alpha   90.00
_cell.angle_beta   90.00
_cell.angle_gamma   90.00
#
_symmetry.space_group_name_H-M   'P 1'
#
loop_
_entity.id
_entity.type
_entity.pdbx_description
1 polymer ?
#
loop_
_entity_poly.entity_id
_entity_poly.type
_entity_poly.pdbx_seq_one_letter_code
_entity_poly.pdbx_strand_id
1 'polypeptide(L)'
;IFRYSPALGDEAEVAAAGGVTPNVHCPYHTDVGLVTIIPCGTSPGLHVFDHEPGYEGWVDVEADMPPGHAVIFGGESLHRLSNHWLLPGVHEVSSVAAERLSCPFQLLAARDANLDSSSLDVGVVGELHPECALPLCAAEFVERVSASRVSSNFPRSGGDQRV
;
A
#
# COMPACT_ATOMS: atom_id res chain seq x y z
N ILE A 1 -14.60 3.48 -5.49
CA ILE A 1 -14.34 4.10 -6.81
C ILE A 1 -13.57 5.37 -6.55
N PHE A 2 -12.26 5.37 -6.79
CA PHE A 2 -11.48 6.61 -6.76
C PHE A 2 -11.75 7.38 -8.05
N ARG A 3 -12.16 8.64 -7.93
CA ARG A 3 -12.29 9.58 -9.05
C ARG A 3 -11.32 10.73 -8.81
N TYR A 4 -10.42 10.96 -9.75
CA TYR A 4 -9.62 12.18 -9.79
C TYR A 4 -10.26 13.17 -10.75
N SER A 5 -10.42 14.42 -10.33
CA SER A 5 -10.84 15.53 -11.18
C SER A 5 -9.71 16.55 -11.19
N PRO A 6 -9.14 16.91 -12.36
CA PRO A 6 -8.09 17.90 -12.45
C PRO A 6 -8.72 19.29 -12.32
N ALA A 7 -8.73 19.86 -11.11
CA ALA A 7 -8.96 21.28 -10.96
C ALA A 7 -8.28 21.85 -9.71
N LEU A 8 -7.28 22.70 -9.99
CA LEU A 8 -6.80 23.87 -9.24
C LEU A 8 -5.86 23.65 -8.04
N GLY A 9 -4.55 23.61 -8.36
CA GLY A 9 -3.58 24.59 -7.85
C GLY A 9 -2.85 24.28 -6.55
N ASP A 10 -1.55 24.01 -6.64
CA ASP A 10 -0.54 24.94 -6.10
C ASP A 10 0.79 24.71 -6.82
N GLU A 11 1.33 25.76 -7.43
CA GLU A 11 2.64 25.73 -8.08
C GLU A 11 3.72 25.72 -7.00
N ALA A 12 4.32 24.55 -6.77
CA ALA A 12 5.58 24.44 -6.06
C ALA A 12 6.72 24.30 -7.07
N GLU A 13 7.35 25.44 -7.29
CA GLU A 13 8.60 25.65 -8.01
C GLU A 13 9.72 24.71 -7.54
N VAL A 14 10.17 23.79 -8.40
CA VAL A 14 11.55 23.26 -8.39
C VAL A 14 12.02 23.10 -9.84
N ALA A 15 12.73 24.11 -10.35
CA ALA A 15 13.52 23.99 -11.57
C ALA A 15 14.97 23.66 -11.21
N ALA A 16 15.48 22.48 -11.58
CA ALA A 16 16.86 22.26 -12.06
C ALA A 16 17.19 20.78 -12.28
N ALA A 17 16.86 20.28 -13.48
CA ALA A 17 17.52 19.23 -14.27
C ALA A 17 16.45 18.71 -15.23
N GLY A 18 16.73 18.62 -16.53
CA GLY A 18 15.76 18.31 -17.59
C GLY A 18 15.16 16.89 -17.58
N GLY A 19 14.71 16.39 -16.44
CA GLY A 19 13.78 15.27 -16.33
C GLY A 19 12.40 15.82 -16.02
N VAL A 20 11.41 15.53 -16.87
CA VAL A 20 10.00 15.72 -16.51
C VAL A 20 9.78 14.85 -15.27
N THR A 21 9.58 15.45 -14.10
CA THR A 21 9.15 14.69 -12.93
C THR A 21 7.79 14.09 -13.28
N PRO A 22 7.63 12.75 -13.26
CA PRO A 22 6.34 12.16 -13.59
C PRO A 22 5.30 12.74 -12.64
N ASN A 23 4.12 13.10 -13.17
CA ASN A 23 3.02 13.57 -12.34
C ASN A 23 2.66 12.44 -11.35
N VAL A 24 3.01 12.61 -10.08
CA VAL A 24 2.68 11.66 -9.02
C VAL A 24 1.28 11.97 -8.52
N HIS A 25 0.34 11.05 -8.76
CA HIS A 25 -1.06 11.17 -8.37
C HIS A 25 -1.34 10.57 -6.99
N CYS A 26 -0.63 9.51 -6.64
CA CYS A 26 -0.61 8.94 -5.30
C CYS A 26 0.86 8.63 -4.95
N PRO A 27 1.44 9.33 -3.95
CA PRO A 27 2.84 9.13 -3.58
C PRO A 27 3.09 7.71 -3.07
N TYR A 28 4.36 7.29 -3.09
CA TYR A 28 4.74 5.97 -2.63
C TYR A 28 4.29 5.71 -1.18
N HIS A 29 3.70 4.55 -0.95
CA HIS A 29 3.25 4.11 0.35
C HIS A 29 3.10 2.58 0.36
N THR A 30 2.75 2.07 1.53
CA THR A 30 2.34 0.68 1.73
C THR A 30 0.94 0.69 2.36
N ASP A 31 0.18 -0.36 2.08
CA ASP A 31 -1.17 -0.49 2.64
C ASP A 31 -1.16 -1.06 4.05
N VAL A 32 -2.04 -0.54 4.92
CA VAL A 32 -2.09 -0.96 6.33
C VAL A 32 -2.67 -2.37 6.52
N GLY A 33 -3.48 -2.84 5.57
CA GLY A 33 -4.23 -4.11 5.65
C GLY A 33 -3.38 -5.38 5.64
N LEU A 34 -4.04 -6.53 5.47
CA LEU A 34 -3.38 -7.82 5.28
C LEU A 34 -2.91 -7.98 3.84
N VAL A 35 -3.83 -7.82 2.89
CA VAL A 35 -3.57 -8.04 1.46
C VAL A 35 -4.34 -7.00 0.66
N THR A 36 -3.71 -6.47 -0.37
CA THR A 36 -4.37 -5.64 -1.38
C THR A 36 -4.35 -6.36 -2.72
N ILE A 37 -5.49 -6.34 -3.40
CA ILE A 37 -5.68 -6.88 -4.75
C ILE A 37 -6.09 -5.72 -5.64
N ILE A 38 -5.30 -5.42 -6.66
CA ILE A 38 -5.55 -4.30 -7.58
C ILE A 38 -5.70 -4.86 -9.00
N PRO A 39 -6.93 -4.90 -9.54
CA PRO A 39 -7.14 -5.13 -10.97
C PRO A 39 -6.52 -3.99 -11.79
N CYS A 40 -6.15 -4.28 -13.04
CA CYS A 40 -5.68 -3.26 -13.97
C CYS A 40 -6.66 -2.08 -14.06
N GLY A 41 -6.14 -0.86 -13.92
CA GLY A 41 -6.91 0.37 -14.08
C GLY A 41 -7.35 0.61 -15.53
N THR A 42 -8.22 1.60 -15.73
CA THR A 42 -8.63 2.00 -17.09
C THR A 42 -7.50 2.60 -17.92
N SER A 43 -6.44 3.05 -17.26
CA SER A 43 -5.19 3.58 -17.83
C SER A 43 -4.03 3.13 -16.93
N PRO A 44 -2.85 2.78 -17.49
CA PRO A 44 -1.66 2.44 -16.70
C PRO A 44 -1.22 3.57 -15.76
N GLY A 45 -0.50 3.21 -14.71
CA GLY A 45 0.15 4.15 -13.79
C GLY A 45 0.44 3.57 -12.41
N LEU A 46 0.00 2.35 -12.10
CA LEU A 46 0.40 1.64 -10.89
C LEU A 46 1.85 1.15 -11.03
N HIS A 47 2.72 1.64 -10.16
CA HIS A 47 4.08 1.15 -10.04
C HIS A 47 4.26 0.46 -8.69
N VAL A 48 4.91 -0.69 -8.70
CA VAL A 48 5.27 -1.44 -7.48
C VAL A 48 6.79 -1.51 -7.41
N PHE A 49 7.34 -1.28 -6.22
CA PHE A 49 8.78 -1.38 -6.02
C PHE A 49 9.18 -2.85 -5.84
N ASP A 50 10.10 -3.32 -6.67
CA ASP A 50 10.74 -4.62 -6.49
C ASP A 50 11.89 -4.48 -5.50
N HIS A 51 11.85 -5.30 -4.45
CA HIS A 51 12.86 -5.35 -3.40
C HIS A 51 13.88 -6.48 -3.63
N GLU A 52 13.77 -7.25 -4.72
CA GLU A 52 14.69 -8.35 -5.02
C GLU A 52 16.12 -7.82 -5.20
N PRO A 53 17.10 -8.33 -4.42
CA PRO A 53 18.48 -7.90 -4.55
C PRO A 53 19.02 -8.08 -5.97
N GLY A 54 19.50 -6.99 -6.57
CA GLY A 54 20.00 -6.96 -7.95
C GLY A 54 18.96 -6.57 -9.01
N TYR A 55 17.69 -6.43 -8.64
CA TYR A 55 16.60 -5.96 -9.50
C TYR A 55 15.84 -4.78 -8.89
N GLU A 56 16.42 -4.11 -7.88
CA GLU A 56 15.73 -3.09 -7.11
C GLU A 56 15.26 -1.93 -8.01
N GLY A 57 13.96 -1.68 -8.04
CA GLY A 57 13.41 -0.66 -8.90
C GLY A 57 11.90 -0.61 -8.97
N TRP A 58 11.38 0.48 -9.54
CA TRP A 58 9.96 0.62 -9.84
C TRP A 58 9.58 -0.18 -11.07
N VAL A 59 8.57 -1.02 -10.94
CA VAL A 59 8.01 -1.83 -12.02
C VAL A 59 6.63 -1.30 -12.37
N ASP A 60 6.41 -0.96 -13.64
CA ASP A 60 5.07 -0.71 -14.18
C ASP A 60 4.37 -2.06 -14.33
N VAL A 61 3.56 -2.42 -13.32
CA VAL A 61 2.89 -3.72 -13.27
C VAL A 61 1.70 -3.80 -14.22
N GLU A 62 1.21 -2.66 -14.73
CA GLU A 62 0.06 -2.60 -15.63
C GLU A 62 0.47 -2.67 -17.10
N ALA A 63 1.71 -2.31 -17.46
CA ALA A 63 2.21 -2.29 -18.83
C ALA A 63 1.97 -3.60 -19.61
N ASP A 64 2.22 -4.75 -18.95
CA ASP A 64 2.13 -6.08 -19.56
C ASP A 64 1.07 -6.98 -18.89
N MET A 65 0.18 -6.42 -18.06
CA MET A 65 -0.80 -7.22 -17.30
C MET A 65 -1.88 -7.82 -18.23
N PRO A 66 -2.06 -9.14 -18.28
CA PRO A 66 -3.09 -9.76 -19.11
C PRO A 66 -4.51 -9.38 -18.66
N PRO A 67 -5.50 -9.37 -19.58
CA PRO A 67 -6.90 -9.16 -19.21
C PRO A 67 -7.39 -10.14 -18.15
N GLY A 68 -8.06 -9.63 -17.11
CA GLY A 68 -8.60 -10.43 -16.01
C GLY A 68 -7.59 -10.77 -14.91
N HIS A 69 -6.34 -10.32 -15.02
CA HIS A 69 -5.36 -10.45 -13.95
C HIS A 69 -5.44 -9.26 -12.98
N ALA A 70 -4.86 -9.45 -11.80
CA ALA A 70 -4.69 -8.43 -10.78
C ALA A 70 -3.33 -8.60 -10.11
N VAL A 71 -2.76 -7.50 -9.65
CA VAL A 71 -1.60 -7.56 -8.76
C VAL A 71 -2.05 -7.79 -7.33
N ILE A 72 -1.30 -8.60 -6.59
CA ILE A 72 -1.57 -8.92 -5.19
C ILE A 72 -0.29 -8.65 -4.41
N PHE A 73 -0.39 -7.89 -3.33
CA PHE A 73 0.72 -7.70 -2.41
C PHE A 73 0.25 -7.63 -0.96
N GLY A 74 1.17 -7.94 -0.05
CA GLY A 74 0.95 -7.86 1.39
C GLY A 74 0.93 -6.41 1.88
N GLY A 75 0.17 -6.17 2.94
CA GLY A 75 0.19 -4.92 3.68
C GLY A 75 0.92 -5.05 5.02
N GLU A 76 0.95 -3.96 5.77
CA GLU A 76 1.62 -3.83 7.07
C GLU A 76 1.10 -4.82 8.11
N SER A 77 -0.20 -5.14 8.10
CA SER A 77 -0.76 -6.12 9.04
C SER A 77 -0.21 -7.51 8.76
N LEU A 78 -0.02 -7.87 7.48
CA LEU A 78 0.57 -9.16 7.11
C LEU A 78 2.08 -9.18 7.39
N HIS A 79 2.77 -8.06 7.17
CA HIS A 79 4.17 -7.90 7.56
C HIS A 79 4.37 -8.16 9.05
N ARG A 80 3.58 -7.50 9.91
CA ARG A 80 3.59 -7.77 11.35
C ARG A 80 3.26 -9.24 11.64
N LEU A 81 2.12 -9.72 11.14
CA LEU A 81 1.63 -11.07 11.43
C LEU A 81 2.68 -12.13 11.06
N SER A 82 3.35 -11.97 9.91
CA SER A 82 4.39 -12.86 9.40
C SER A 82 5.76 -12.70 10.07
N ASN A 83 5.85 -12.02 11.23
CA ASN A 83 7.12 -11.76 11.91
C ASN A 83 8.13 -11.04 11.00
N HIS A 84 7.66 -10.06 10.23
CA HIS A 84 8.42 -9.29 9.26
C HIS A 84 8.99 -10.10 8.08
N TRP A 85 8.61 -11.36 7.93
CA TRP A 85 9.07 -12.22 6.84
C TRP A 85 8.57 -11.76 5.46
N LEU A 86 7.31 -11.35 5.38
CA LEU A 86 6.73 -10.78 4.16
C LEU A 86 6.82 -9.26 4.23
N LEU A 87 7.54 -8.63 3.30
CA LEU A 87 7.59 -7.17 3.22
C LEU A 87 6.25 -6.62 2.68
N PRO A 88 5.79 -5.46 3.17
CA PRO A 88 4.64 -4.78 2.58
C PRO A 88 4.97 -4.33 1.16
N GLY A 89 4.01 -4.43 0.24
CA GLY A 89 4.16 -3.94 -1.14
C GLY A 89 4.21 -2.42 -1.18
N VAL A 90 5.40 -1.86 -1.45
CA VAL A 90 5.58 -0.43 -1.69
C VAL A 90 5.09 -0.12 -3.10
N HIS A 91 4.15 0.81 -3.22
CA HIS A 91 3.55 1.14 -4.50
C HIS A 91 3.18 2.63 -4.60
N GLU A 92 3.10 3.13 -5.82
CA GLU A 92 2.68 4.49 -6.14
C GLU A 92 1.75 4.50 -7.36
N VAL A 93 1.07 5.63 -7.57
CA VAL A 93 0.37 5.91 -8.83
C VAL A 93 0.96 7.17 -9.43
N SER A 94 1.64 7.02 -10.55
CA SER A 94 2.38 8.10 -11.23
C SER A 94 2.29 7.92 -12.75
N SER A 95 2.73 8.93 -13.51
CA SER A 95 2.80 8.87 -14.98
C SER A 95 1.46 8.60 -15.69
N VAL A 96 0.35 8.98 -15.06
CA VAL A 96 -1.00 8.74 -15.57
C VAL A 96 -1.30 9.71 -16.72
N ALA A 97 -1.36 9.20 -17.96
CA ALA A 97 -1.54 10.01 -19.16
C ALA A 97 -2.99 10.47 -19.43
N ALA A 98 -3.97 9.80 -18.83
CA ALA A 98 -5.40 10.03 -19.05
C ALA A 98 -6.20 9.78 -17.75
N GLU A 99 -7.52 10.01 -17.75
CA GLU A 99 -8.33 9.64 -16.58
C GLU A 99 -8.13 8.15 -16.23
N ARG A 100 -7.83 7.88 -14.95
CA ARG A 100 -7.58 6.55 -14.42
C ARG A 100 -8.60 6.22 -13.35
N LEU A 101 -9.33 5.13 -13.56
CA LEU A 101 -10.18 4.51 -12.56
C LEU A 101 -9.57 3.17 -12.16
N SER A 102 -9.52 2.92 -10.87
CA SER A 102 -9.13 1.64 -10.29
C SER A 102 -10.06 1.27 -9.14
N CYS A 103 -10.23 -0.03 -8.92
CA CYS A 103 -11.09 -0.59 -7.88
C CYS A 103 -10.30 -1.60 -7.04
N PRO A 104 -9.36 -1.13 -6.19
CA PRO A 104 -8.61 -2.00 -5.31
C PRO A 104 -9.54 -2.66 -4.28
N PHE A 105 -9.28 -3.93 -3.97
CA PHE A 105 -9.87 -4.64 -2.84
C PHE A 105 -8.82 -4.76 -1.74
N GLN A 106 -9.16 -4.32 -0.53
CA GLN A 106 -8.29 -4.43 0.64
C GLN A 106 -8.88 -5.41 1.63
N LEU A 107 -8.16 -6.48 1.91
CA LEU A 107 -8.47 -7.42 2.97
C LEU A 107 -7.92 -6.88 4.30
N LEU A 108 -8.82 -6.63 5.24
CA LEU A 108 -8.49 -6.17 6.58
C LEU A 108 -8.73 -7.29 7.60
N ALA A 109 -7.94 -7.30 8.67
CA ALA A 109 -8.27 -8.11 9.84
C ALA A 109 -9.54 -7.56 10.52
N ALA A 110 -10.29 -8.44 11.19
CA ALA A 110 -11.34 -7.99 12.09
C ALA A 110 -10.74 -7.08 13.17
N ARG A 111 -11.46 -6.03 13.56
CA ARG A 111 -10.92 -4.97 14.44
C ARG A 111 -10.39 -5.50 15.77
N ASP A 112 -11.02 -6.53 16.30
CA ASP A 112 -10.71 -7.22 17.56
C ASP A 112 -9.81 -8.45 17.38
N ALA A 113 -9.38 -8.76 16.16
CA ALA A 113 -8.44 -9.84 15.92
C ALA A 113 -7.07 -9.50 16.53
N ASN A 114 -6.45 -10.50 17.15
CA ASN A 114 -5.08 -10.40 17.62
C ASN A 114 -4.12 -10.77 16.49
N LEU A 115 -3.23 -9.84 16.14
CA LEU A 115 -2.08 -10.09 15.29
C LEU A 115 -1.01 -10.76 16.16
N ASP A 116 -1.05 -12.09 16.22
CA ASP A 116 -0.17 -12.94 17.02
C ASP A 116 0.74 -13.78 16.12
N SER A 117 2.05 -13.53 16.20
CA SER A 117 3.06 -14.26 15.42
C SER A 117 3.59 -15.51 16.13
N SER A 118 3.20 -15.75 17.40
CA SER A 118 3.74 -16.85 18.21
C SER A 118 3.37 -18.24 17.71
N SER A 119 2.31 -18.36 16.90
CA SER A 119 1.88 -19.61 16.29
C SER A 119 2.60 -19.94 14.99
N LEU A 120 3.48 -19.06 14.49
CA LEU A 120 4.23 -19.29 13.27
C LEU A 120 5.37 -20.29 13.49
N ASP A 121 5.68 -21.06 12.45
CA ASP A 121 6.86 -21.93 12.47
C ASP A 121 8.13 -21.07 12.48
N VAL A 122 8.95 -21.20 13.51
CA VAL A 122 10.23 -20.47 13.63
C VAL A 122 11.29 -20.94 12.63
N GLY A 123 11.18 -22.18 12.11
CA GLY A 123 11.97 -22.62 10.95
C GLY A 123 11.55 -21.93 9.64
N VAL A 124 10.29 -21.48 9.63
CA VAL A 124 9.63 -20.51 8.75
C VAL A 124 10.30 -19.12 8.70
N VAL A 125 9.98 -18.39 9.78
CA VAL A 125 10.07 -16.94 9.88
C VAL A 125 11.21 -16.46 10.77
N GLY A 126 12.07 -17.39 11.21
CA GLY A 126 13.18 -17.11 12.11
C GLY A 126 12.74 -16.84 13.55
N GLU A 127 13.65 -16.23 14.32
CA GLU A 127 13.37 -15.76 15.68
C GLU A 127 12.34 -14.63 15.66
N LEU A 128 11.44 -14.62 16.66
CA LEU A 128 10.42 -13.58 16.77
C LEU A 128 11.05 -12.20 16.97
N HIS A 129 10.71 -11.27 16.08
CA HIS A 129 11.09 -9.87 16.19
C HIS A 129 10.47 -9.28 17.47
N PRO A 130 11.21 -8.48 18.27
CA PRO A 130 10.70 -7.94 19.53
C PRO A 130 9.37 -7.19 19.41
N GLU A 131 9.15 -6.51 18.28
CA GLU A 131 7.89 -5.78 18.03
C GLU A 131 6.70 -6.71 17.75
N CYS A 132 6.96 -7.94 17.29
CA CYS A 132 5.96 -8.97 16.98
C CYS A 132 5.80 -10.01 18.10
N ALA A 133 6.69 -9.98 19.10
CA ALA A 133 6.72 -10.95 20.20
C ALA A 133 5.47 -10.92 21.09
N LEU A 134 4.74 -9.80 21.11
CA LEU A 134 3.48 -9.66 21.83
C LEU A 134 2.30 -9.51 20.85
N PRO A 135 1.20 -10.26 21.07
CA PRO A 135 -0.03 -10.06 20.33
C PRO A 135 -0.49 -8.60 20.40
N LEU A 136 -0.95 -8.06 19.28
CA LEU A 136 -1.50 -6.72 19.19
C LEU A 136 -2.87 -6.75 18.52
N CYS A 137 -3.83 -6.06 19.09
CA CYS A 137 -5.16 -5.90 18.49
C CYS A 137 -5.04 -5.19 17.14
N ALA A 138 -5.73 -5.69 16.11
CA ALA A 138 -5.65 -5.15 14.76
C ALA A 138 -6.09 -3.68 14.69
N ALA A 139 -7.14 -3.27 15.42
CA ALA A 139 -7.55 -1.88 15.48
C ALA A 139 -6.46 -0.97 16.06
N GLU A 140 -5.79 -1.42 17.12
CA GLU A 140 -4.70 -0.67 17.74
C GLU A 140 -3.48 -0.55 16.80
N PHE A 141 -3.14 -1.64 16.11
CA PHE A 141 -2.07 -1.64 15.11
C PHE A 141 -2.35 -0.63 14.00
N VAL A 142 -3.55 -0.69 13.42
CA VAL A 142 -3.98 0.24 12.38
C VAL A 142 -3.88 1.69 12.83
N GLU A 143 -4.35 2.01 14.04
CA GLU A 143 -4.29 3.37 14.58
C GLU A 143 -2.84 3.85 14.71
N ARG A 144 -1.94 3.00 15.22
CA ARG A 144 -0.50 3.31 15.34
C ARG A 144 0.15 3.58 13.98
N VAL A 145 -0.11 2.72 12.99
CA VAL A 145 0.50 2.84 11.64
C VAL A 145 -0.13 3.99 10.85
N SER A 146 -1.42 4.24 11.01
CA SER A 146 -2.12 5.30 10.30
C SER A 146 -1.82 6.69 10.86
N ALA A 147 -1.56 6.79 12.18
CA ALA A 147 -1.22 8.05 12.83
C ALA A 147 0.11 8.67 12.33
N SER A 148 1.02 7.85 11.81
CA SER A 148 2.31 8.29 11.28
C SER A 148 2.28 8.59 9.77
N ARG A 149 1.13 8.46 9.09
CA ARG A 149 1.03 8.54 7.61
C ARG A 149 -0.02 9.55 7.13
N VAL A 150 0.37 10.36 6.14
CA VAL A 150 -0.49 11.37 5.47
C VAL A 150 -1.53 10.71 4.56
N SER A 151 -1.23 9.53 4.02
CA SER A 151 -2.13 8.70 3.22
C SER A 151 -2.37 7.38 3.95
N SER A 152 -3.45 7.30 4.72
CA SER A 152 -4.01 6.01 5.13
C SER A 152 -5.49 6.02 4.74
N ASN A 153 -5.91 5.06 3.93
CA ASN A 153 -7.32 4.87 3.56
C ASN A 153 -8.17 4.34 4.73
N PHE A 154 -7.68 4.45 5.97
CA PHE A 154 -8.39 3.98 7.14
C PHE A 154 -9.32 5.08 7.66
N PRO A 155 -10.62 4.81 7.82
CA PRO A 155 -11.50 5.75 8.48
C PRO A 155 -11.01 5.96 9.92
N ARG A 156 -10.62 7.20 10.23
CA ARG A 156 -10.25 7.60 11.60
C ARG A 156 -11.41 7.30 12.54
N SER A 157 -11.11 6.71 13.69
CA SER A 157 -12.04 6.52 14.80
C SER A 157 -12.50 7.89 15.32
N GLY A 158 -13.58 8.44 14.75
CA GLY A 158 -14.18 9.71 15.22
C GLY A 158 -14.88 10.60 14.19
N GLY A 159 -14.96 10.23 12.91
CA GLY A 159 -15.69 11.01 11.90
C GLY A 159 -17.16 10.55 11.77
N ASP A 160 -18.09 11.45 12.04
CA ASP A 160 -19.54 11.29 11.81
C ASP A 160 -19.79 10.87 10.35
N GLN A 161 -20.28 9.64 10.15
CA GLN A 161 -20.67 9.16 8.82
C GLN A 161 -22.05 9.72 8.47
N ARG A 162 -22.05 10.95 7.98
CA ARG A 162 -23.13 11.50 7.13
C ARG A 162 -22.51 12.41 6.08
N VAL A 163 -22.38 11.93 4.85
CA VAL A 163 -23.02 12.45 3.62
C VAL A 163 -23.01 11.33 2.59
#